data_AF-A0A4S4MSN5-F1
#
_entry.id   AF-A0A4S4MSN5-F1
#
_cell.length_a   1.000
_cell.length_b   1.000
_cell.length_c   1.000
_cell.angle_alpha   90.00
_cell.angle_beta   90.00
_cell.angle_gamma   90.00
#
_symmetry.space_group_name_H-M   'P 1'
#
loop_
_entity.id
_entity.type
_entity.pdbx_description
1 polymer ?
#
loop_
_entity_poly.entity_id
_entity_poly.type
_entity_poly.pdbx_seq_one_letter_code
_entity_poly.pdbx_strand_id
1 'polypeptide(L)'
;MTQTYAWVLEQEIADMARKNEETVRCIIEQQEREARERTVFAMLGLESRYREMMEQLVDDFEDMTEQLKAREEYRRQKAMHWQREMEKTTYDEARRHREYDAWRQEVESYRATYDRRRAQAVEKEKERREMERLRAKATRDEAEKEAWRRYEEKWAALNPSAEPSTEPISFKSIPWPVFSPPGKAEDITPARVAMFLLSPNHSNDQSRKERIKAALRRWHPDRFGRTLLRVAEDDKKEVEEGVGIVARSLNNLMERESKMMVQATRAYLSSLI
;
A
#
# COMPACT_ATOMS: atom_id res chain seq x y z
N MET A 1 -21.87 -116.82 117.52
CA MET A 1 -21.92 -115.34 117.56
C MET A 1 -21.38 -114.79 116.23
N THR A 2 -22.11 -114.92 115.12
CA THR A 2 -21.62 -114.59 113.76
C THR A 2 -22.55 -113.67 112.96
N GLN A 3 -23.68 -113.23 113.53
CA GLN A 3 -24.65 -112.37 112.83
C GLN A 3 -24.43 -110.85 113.03
N THR A 4 -23.50 -110.42 113.89
CA THR A 4 -23.26 -109.00 114.18
C THR A 4 -22.20 -108.32 113.30
N TYR A 5 -21.33 -109.08 112.61
CA TYR A 5 -20.24 -108.50 111.80
C TYR A 5 -20.63 -108.20 110.34
N ALA A 6 -21.66 -108.85 109.80
CA ALA A 6 -22.06 -108.67 108.39
C ALA A 6 -22.69 -107.28 108.13
N TRP A 7 -23.51 -106.78 109.07
CA TRP A 7 -24.24 -105.53 108.90
C TRP A 7 -23.33 -104.29 108.87
N VAL A 8 -22.25 -104.29 109.65
CA VAL A 8 -21.29 -103.16 109.70
C VAL A 8 -20.53 -103.03 108.37
N LEU A 9 -20.13 -104.15 107.76
CA LEU A 9 -19.41 -104.15 106.47
C LEU A 9 -20.31 -103.71 105.31
N GLU A 10 -21.58 -104.12 105.28
CA GLU A 10 -22.52 -103.67 104.26
C GLU A 10 -22.77 -102.16 104.33
N GLN A 11 -22.82 -101.60 105.54
CA GLN A 11 -23.01 -100.17 105.75
C GLN A 11 -21.77 -99.36 105.31
N GLU A 12 -20.57 -99.89 105.55
CA GLU A 12 -19.31 -99.26 105.14
C GLU A 12 -19.12 -99.31 103.60
N ILE A 13 -19.49 -100.42 102.96
CA ILE A 13 -19.49 -100.56 101.49
C ILE A 13 -20.50 -99.59 100.85
N ALA A 14 -21.70 -99.46 101.43
CA ALA A 14 -22.71 -98.53 100.93
C ALA A 14 -22.29 -97.05 101.08
N ASP A 15 -21.56 -96.72 102.14
CA ASP A 15 -21.02 -95.37 102.34
C ASP A 15 -19.86 -95.05 101.39
N MET A 16 -19.00 -96.04 101.12
CA MET A 16 -17.94 -95.94 100.11
C MET A 16 -18.51 -95.81 98.70
N ALA A 17 -19.57 -96.56 98.37
CA ALA A 17 -20.24 -96.46 97.07
C ALA A 17 -20.82 -95.06 96.83
N ARG A 18 -21.47 -94.47 97.85
CA ARG A 18 -21.98 -93.09 97.78
C ARG A 18 -20.89 -92.05 97.56
N LYS A 19 -19.80 -92.12 98.34
CA LYS A 19 -18.65 -91.22 98.18
C LYS A 19 -18.00 -91.36 96.80
N ASN A 20 -17.95 -92.58 96.27
CA ASN A 20 -17.42 -92.83 94.94
C ASN A 20 -18.33 -92.25 93.85
N GLU A 21 -19.65 -92.41 93.96
CA GLU A 21 -20.61 -91.78 93.04
C GLU A 21 -20.53 -90.24 93.05
N GLU A 22 -20.36 -89.63 94.22
CA GLU A 22 -20.17 -88.18 94.35
C GLU A 22 -18.86 -87.72 93.70
N THR A 23 -17.78 -88.49 93.86
CA THR A 23 -16.48 -88.20 93.26
C THR A 23 -16.56 -88.29 91.73
N VAL A 24 -17.19 -89.35 91.19
CA VAL A 24 -17.37 -89.52 89.75
C VAL A 24 -18.23 -88.40 89.18
N ARG A 25 -19.31 -88.01 89.88
CA ARG A 25 -20.16 -86.89 89.46
C ARG A 25 -19.37 -85.57 89.41
N CYS A 26 -18.54 -85.31 90.43
CA CYS A 26 -17.69 -84.13 90.47
C CYS A 26 -16.68 -84.11 89.30
N ILE A 27 -16.06 -85.25 88.99
CA ILE A 27 -15.13 -85.38 87.86
C ILE A 27 -15.84 -85.12 86.53
N ILE A 28 -17.04 -85.68 86.32
CA ILE A 28 -17.82 -85.48 85.10
C ILE A 28 -18.22 -84.01 84.93
N GLU A 29 -18.73 -83.38 86.00
CA GLU A 29 -19.09 -81.96 85.97
C GLU A 29 -17.88 -81.06 85.68
N GLN A 30 -16.71 -81.41 86.21
CA GLN A 30 -15.48 -80.67 85.94
C GLN A 30 -15.01 -80.82 84.49
N GLN A 31 -15.07 -82.03 83.93
CA GLN A 31 -14.73 -82.25 82.51
C GLN A 31 -15.68 -81.53 81.56
N GLU A 32 -16.98 -81.50 81.86
CA GLU A 32 -17.94 -80.74 81.06
C GLU A 32 -17.67 -79.23 81.11
N ARG A 33 -17.31 -78.69 82.28
CA ARG A 33 -16.96 -77.27 82.41
C ARG A 33 -15.74 -76.92 81.57
N GLU A 34 -14.68 -77.71 81.66
CA GLU A 34 -13.46 -77.50 80.85
C GLU A 34 -13.71 -77.65 79.35
N ALA A 35 -14.56 -78.61 78.94
CA ALA A 35 -14.90 -78.78 77.53
C ALA A 35 -15.65 -77.57 76.96
N ARG A 36 -16.59 -77.00 77.75
CA ARG A 36 -17.31 -75.77 77.41
C ARG A 36 -16.39 -74.56 77.34
N GLU A 37 -15.46 -74.42 78.29
CA GLU A 37 -14.46 -73.34 78.27
C GLU A 37 -13.54 -73.45 77.04
N ARG A 38 -13.08 -74.65 76.67
CA ARG A 38 -12.28 -74.86 75.45
C ARG A 38 -13.06 -74.52 74.18
N THR A 39 -14.35 -74.85 74.10
CA THR A 39 -15.18 -74.52 72.93
C THR A 39 -15.47 -73.02 72.82
N VAL A 40 -15.75 -72.35 73.95
CA VAL A 40 -15.90 -70.89 74.00
C VAL A 40 -14.60 -70.20 73.57
N PHE A 41 -13.45 -70.67 74.06
CA PHE A 41 -12.14 -70.12 73.70
C PHE A 41 -11.82 -70.31 72.20
N ALA A 42 -12.14 -71.48 71.64
CA ALA A 42 -11.96 -71.75 70.21
C ALA A 42 -12.87 -70.90 69.32
N MET A 43 -14.13 -70.68 69.73
CA MET A 43 -15.06 -69.80 69.02
C MET A 43 -14.60 -68.34 69.04
N LEU A 44 -14.17 -67.83 70.21
CA LEU A 44 -13.63 -66.47 70.33
C LEU A 44 -12.37 -66.27 69.46
N GLY A 45 -11.50 -67.28 69.38
CA GLY A 45 -10.32 -67.22 68.52
C GLY A 45 -10.63 -67.18 67.01
N LEU A 46 -11.72 -67.82 66.57
CA LEU A 46 -12.20 -67.74 65.18
C LEU A 46 -12.85 -66.38 64.89
N GLU A 47 -13.61 -65.81 65.83
CA GLU A 47 -14.16 -64.45 65.70
C GLU A 47 -13.06 -63.39 65.63
N SER A 48 -11.98 -63.53 66.42
CA SER A 48 -10.82 -62.64 66.33
C SER A 48 -10.14 -62.70 64.96
N ARG A 49 -9.90 -63.89 64.41
CA ARG A 49 -9.28 -64.04 63.08
C ARG A 49 -10.15 -63.51 61.95
N TYR A 50 -11.46 -63.72 62.03
CA TYR A 50 -12.39 -63.18 61.05
C TYR A 50 -12.45 -61.65 61.11
N ARG A 51 -12.41 -61.08 62.33
CA ARG A 51 -12.33 -59.62 62.53
C ARG A 51 -11.05 -59.05 61.92
N GLU A 52 -9.89 -59.61 62.22
CA GLU A 52 -8.59 -59.16 61.67
C GLU A 52 -8.56 -59.23 60.13
N MET A 53 -9.08 -60.30 59.53
CA MET A 53 -9.17 -60.44 58.08
C MET A 53 -10.10 -59.39 57.44
N MET A 54 -11.22 -59.08 58.09
CA MET A 54 -12.14 -58.04 57.62
C MET A 54 -11.57 -56.63 57.77
N GLU A 55 -10.82 -56.36 58.84
CA GLU A 55 -10.08 -55.10 59.03
C GLU A 55 -9.04 -54.92 57.91
N GLN A 56 -8.25 -55.95 57.61
CA GLN A 56 -7.29 -55.93 56.49
C GLN A 56 -7.96 -55.68 55.14
N LEU A 57 -9.12 -56.31 54.89
CA LEU A 57 -9.86 -56.09 53.65
C LEU A 57 -10.37 -54.65 53.54
N VAL A 58 -10.84 -54.06 54.64
CA VAL A 58 -11.28 -52.66 54.68
C VAL A 58 -10.10 -51.72 54.44
N ASP A 59 -8.96 -51.95 55.09
CA ASP A 59 -7.73 -51.17 54.89
C ASP A 59 -7.25 -51.26 53.43
N ASP A 60 -7.27 -52.45 52.82
CA ASP A 60 -6.90 -52.67 51.41
C ASP A 60 -7.88 -51.95 50.45
N PHE A 61 -9.17 -51.96 50.75
CA PHE A 61 -10.17 -51.21 49.97
C PHE A 61 -9.98 -49.70 50.13
N GLU A 62 -9.68 -49.22 51.33
CA GLU A 62 -9.40 -47.81 51.60
C GLU A 62 -8.14 -47.35 50.84
N ASP A 63 -7.02 -48.08 50.93
CA ASP A 63 -5.79 -47.82 50.18
C ASP A 63 -6.04 -47.85 48.66
N MET A 64 -6.78 -48.84 48.16
CA MET A 64 -7.17 -48.89 46.74
C MET A 64 -7.99 -47.67 46.33
N THR A 65 -8.92 -47.21 47.17
CA THR A 65 -9.73 -46.01 46.88
C THR A 65 -8.90 -44.73 46.92
N GLU A 66 -7.94 -44.62 47.84
CA GLU A 66 -7.01 -43.50 47.91
C GLU A 66 -6.08 -43.46 46.70
N GLN A 67 -5.56 -44.62 46.27
CA GLN A 67 -4.74 -44.73 45.06
C GLN A 67 -5.52 -44.34 43.81
N LEU A 68 -6.78 -44.74 43.69
CA LEU A 68 -7.65 -44.33 42.58
C LEU A 68 -7.91 -42.82 42.59
N LYS A 69 -8.22 -42.23 43.75
CA LYS A 69 -8.40 -40.78 43.92
C LYS A 69 -7.12 -40.03 43.56
N ALA A 70 -5.97 -40.45 44.08
CA ALA A 70 -4.67 -39.85 43.76
C ALA A 70 -4.34 -39.94 42.26
N ARG A 71 -4.66 -41.07 41.61
CA ARG A 71 -4.46 -41.24 40.16
C ARG A 71 -5.39 -40.35 39.34
N GLU A 72 -6.64 -40.19 39.77
CA GLU A 72 -7.58 -39.27 39.15
C GLU A 72 -7.17 -37.80 39.33
N GLU A 73 -6.77 -37.42 40.54
CA GLU A 73 -6.27 -36.08 40.85
C GLU A 73 -5.01 -35.76 40.06
N TYR A 74 -4.08 -36.68 39.95
CA TYR A 74 -2.90 -36.54 39.09
C TYR A 74 -3.30 -36.32 37.63
N ARG A 75 -4.26 -37.07 37.10
CA ARG A 75 -4.79 -36.86 35.73
C ARG A 75 -5.45 -35.49 35.59
N ARG A 76 -6.24 -35.06 36.58
CA ARG A 76 -6.90 -33.74 36.58
C ARG A 76 -5.88 -32.61 36.64
N GLN A 77 -4.87 -32.71 37.52
CA GLN A 77 -3.79 -31.72 37.63
C GLN A 77 -2.98 -31.65 36.34
N LYS A 78 -2.63 -32.81 35.75
CA LYS A 78 -1.92 -32.87 34.48
C LYS A 78 -2.75 -32.31 33.33
N ALA A 79 -4.06 -32.57 33.30
CA ALA A 79 -4.98 -32.00 32.32
C ALA A 79 -5.12 -30.49 32.48
N MET A 80 -5.22 -29.98 33.71
CA MET A 80 -5.26 -28.54 34.01
C MET A 80 -3.95 -27.83 33.64
N HIS A 81 -2.81 -28.44 33.96
CA HIS A 81 -1.50 -27.92 33.55
C HIS A 81 -1.38 -27.90 32.02
N TRP A 82 -1.79 -28.98 31.36
CA TRP A 82 -1.82 -29.05 29.90
C TRP A 82 -2.73 -27.99 29.28
N GLN A 83 -3.93 -27.79 29.84
CA GLN A 83 -4.86 -26.74 29.40
C GLN A 83 -4.27 -25.34 29.55
N ARG A 84 -3.64 -25.04 30.70
CA ARG A 84 -2.98 -23.74 30.94
C ARG A 84 -1.83 -23.49 29.96
N GLU A 85 -1.02 -24.50 29.67
CA GLU A 85 0.06 -24.39 28.69
C GLU A 85 -0.49 -24.18 27.26
N MET A 86 -1.56 -24.87 26.88
CA MET A 86 -2.24 -24.66 25.60
C MET A 86 -2.88 -23.27 25.51
N GLU A 87 -3.49 -22.78 26.58
CA GLU A 87 -4.07 -21.43 26.62
C GLU A 87 -2.97 -20.36 26.55
N LYS A 88 -1.83 -20.58 27.21
CA LYS A 88 -0.69 -19.67 27.16
C LYS A 88 -0.06 -19.62 25.77
N THR A 89 0.15 -20.77 25.13
CA THR A 89 0.70 -20.85 23.77
C THR A 89 -0.22 -20.19 22.75
N THR A 90 -1.52 -20.50 22.79
CA THR A 90 -2.52 -19.85 21.91
C THR A 90 -2.62 -18.34 22.16
N TYR A 91 -2.54 -17.91 23.42
CA TYR A 91 -2.50 -16.49 23.78
C TYR A 91 -1.25 -15.81 23.22
N ASP A 92 -0.07 -16.42 23.39
CA ASP A 92 1.20 -15.90 22.88
C ASP A 92 1.23 -15.84 21.34
N GLU A 93 0.69 -16.85 20.67
CA GLU A 93 0.54 -16.87 19.21
C GLU A 93 -0.41 -15.78 18.72
N ALA A 94 -1.57 -15.62 19.37
CA ALA A 94 -2.52 -14.56 19.06
C ALA A 94 -1.90 -13.17 19.28
N ARG A 95 -1.09 -13.00 20.33
CA ARG A 95 -0.34 -11.76 20.58
C ARG A 95 0.65 -11.47 19.46
N ARG A 96 1.47 -12.46 19.07
CA ARG A 96 2.44 -12.30 17.96
C ARG A 96 1.75 -11.98 16.64
N HIS A 97 0.61 -12.61 16.36
CA HIS A 97 -0.16 -12.33 15.16
C HIS A 97 -0.69 -10.89 15.15
N ARG A 98 -1.24 -10.42 16.29
CA ARG A 98 -1.71 -9.03 16.42
C ARG A 98 -0.58 -8.00 16.27
N GLU A 99 0.57 -8.26 16.88
CA GLU A 99 1.75 -7.39 16.74
C GLU A 99 2.25 -7.34 15.29
N TYR A 100 2.28 -8.49 14.61
CA TYR A 100 2.67 -8.58 13.21
C TYR A 100 1.69 -7.86 12.28
N ASP A 101 0.39 -8.00 12.51
CA ASP A 101 -0.64 -7.29 11.75
C ASP A 101 -0.59 -5.77 11.99
N ALA A 102 -0.40 -5.35 13.24
CA ALA A 102 -0.24 -3.95 13.59
C ALA A 102 1.00 -3.35 12.90
N TRP A 103 2.13 -4.05 12.95
CA TRP A 103 3.36 -3.64 12.26
C TRP A 103 3.16 -3.56 10.74
N ARG A 104 2.47 -4.54 10.14
CA ARG A 104 2.16 -4.54 8.71
C ARG A 104 1.31 -3.32 8.32
N GLN A 105 0.26 -3.03 9.07
CA GLN A 105 -0.61 -1.88 8.85
C GLN A 105 0.16 -0.56 8.99
N GLU A 106 1.07 -0.47 9.96
CA GLU A 106 1.89 0.73 10.17
C GLU A 106 2.86 0.95 8.98
N VAL A 107 3.54 -0.10 8.52
CA VAL A 107 4.42 -0.04 7.34
C VAL A 107 3.64 0.34 6.09
N GLU A 108 2.46 -0.23 5.88
CA GLU A 108 1.61 0.07 4.74
C GLU A 108 1.10 1.51 4.76
N SER A 109 0.65 1.99 5.93
CA SER A 109 0.27 3.40 6.14
C SER A 109 1.44 4.36 5.87
N TYR A 110 2.63 4.03 6.37
CA TYR A 110 3.83 4.83 6.12
C TYR A 110 4.18 4.90 4.63
N ARG A 111 4.13 3.76 3.92
CA ARG A 111 4.31 3.71 2.47
C ARG A 111 3.26 4.53 1.72
N ALA A 112 1.99 4.38 2.08
CA ALA A 112 0.88 5.11 1.45
C ALA A 112 1.02 6.63 1.64
N THR A 113 1.42 7.09 2.83
CA THR A 113 1.67 8.52 3.07
C THR A 113 2.88 9.05 2.30
N TYR A 114 3.95 8.26 2.21
CA TYR A 114 5.13 8.58 1.41
C TYR A 114 4.77 8.69 -0.08
N ASP A 115 4.07 7.70 -0.62
CA ASP A 115 3.63 7.67 -2.02
C ASP A 115 2.68 8.82 -2.34
N ARG A 116 1.76 9.15 -1.43
CA ARG A 116 0.87 10.32 -1.57
C ARG A 116 1.64 11.62 -1.62
N ARG A 117 2.64 11.81 -0.74
CA ARG A 117 3.51 13.01 -0.75
C ARG A 117 4.33 13.08 -2.04
N ARG A 118 4.87 11.95 -2.50
CA ARG A 118 5.63 11.85 -3.75
C ARG A 118 4.75 12.17 -4.95
N ALA A 119 3.55 11.62 -5.03
CA ALA A 119 2.58 11.89 -6.08
C ALA A 119 2.18 13.38 -6.11
N GLN A 120 1.89 13.97 -4.95
CA GLN A 120 1.58 15.40 -4.84
C GLN A 120 2.75 16.29 -5.27
N ALA A 121 4.00 15.92 -4.93
CA ALA A 121 5.18 16.66 -5.34
C ALA A 121 5.38 16.60 -6.87
N VAL A 122 5.18 15.43 -7.48
CA VAL A 122 5.24 15.25 -8.93
C VAL A 122 4.17 16.06 -9.64
N GLU A 123 2.93 16.08 -9.12
CA GLU A 123 1.84 16.82 -9.74
C GLU A 123 2.06 18.33 -9.66
N LYS A 124 2.44 18.85 -8.50
CA LYS A 124 2.81 20.26 -8.34
C LYS A 124 3.96 20.68 -9.27
N GLU A 125 4.93 19.78 -9.49
CA GLU A 125 6.02 20.05 -10.43
C GLU A 125 5.55 20.11 -11.88
N LYS A 126 4.61 19.23 -12.28
CA LYS A 126 4.00 19.30 -13.61
C LYS A 126 3.21 20.59 -13.80
N GLU A 127 2.36 20.94 -12.82
CA GLU A 127 1.59 22.20 -12.83
C GLU A 127 2.53 23.41 -12.95
N ARG A 128 3.63 23.42 -12.20
CA ARG A 128 4.65 24.48 -12.27
C ARG A 128 5.28 24.57 -13.67
N ARG A 129 5.67 23.44 -14.25
CA ARG A 129 6.24 23.39 -15.62
C ARG A 129 5.24 23.81 -16.68
N GLU A 130 3.97 23.41 -16.53
CA GLU A 130 2.91 23.82 -17.44
C GLU A 130 2.66 25.32 -17.36
N MET A 131 2.56 25.87 -16.15
CA MET A 131 2.42 27.31 -15.94
C MET A 131 3.62 28.09 -16.48
N GLU A 132 4.84 27.59 -16.30
CA GLU A 132 6.05 28.19 -16.89
C GLU A 132 6.02 28.16 -18.42
N ARG A 133 5.61 27.03 -19.02
CA ARG A 133 5.43 26.92 -20.48
C ARG A 133 4.37 27.89 -21.00
N LEU A 134 3.24 28.02 -20.29
CA LEU A 134 2.18 28.96 -20.65
C LEU A 134 2.66 30.41 -20.54
N ARG A 135 3.41 30.75 -19.49
CA ARG A 135 4.03 32.07 -19.34
C ARG A 135 5.05 32.34 -20.43
N ALA A 136 5.97 31.42 -20.70
CA ALA A 136 6.97 31.54 -21.75
C ALA A 136 6.30 31.72 -23.12
N LYS A 137 5.25 30.94 -23.40
CA LYS A 137 4.43 31.11 -24.61
C LYS A 137 3.78 32.49 -24.66
N ALA A 138 3.12 32.94 -23.59
CA ALA A 138 2.50 34.26 -23.54
C ALA A 138 3.52 35.40 -23.75
N THR A 139 4.71 35.32 -23.13
CA THR A 139 5.78 36.31 -23.34
C THR A 139 6.29 36.33 -24.77
N ARG A 140 6.39 35.15 -25.40
CA ARG A 140 6.77 35.04 -26.81
C ARG A 140 5.68 35.64 -27.70
N ASP A 141 4.42 35.26 -27.48
CA ASP A 141 3.28 35.74 -28.26
C ASP A 141 3.15 37.27 -28.17
N GLU A 142 3.41 37.85 -27.00
CA GLU A 142 3.42 39.30 -26.80
C GLU A 142 4.61 39.97 -27.51
N ALA A 143 5.80 39.38 -27.45
CA ALA A 143 6.96 39.86 -28.19
C ALA A 143 6.73 39.81 -29.72
N GLU A 144 6.03 38.79 -30.22
CA GLU A 144 5.68 38.67 -31.64
C GLU A 144 4.70 39.78 -32.07
N LYS A 145 3.69 40.10 -31.23
CA LYS A 145 2.76 41.22 -31.47
C LYS A 145 3.45 42.57 -31.45
N GLU A 146 4.32 42.80 -30.46
CA GLU A 146 5.09 44.04 -30.34
C GLU A 146 6.01 44.25 -31.53
N ALA A 147 6.69 43.19 -31.99
CA ALA A 147 7.53 43.24 -33.19
C ALA A 147 6.70 43.59 -34.44
N TRP A 148 5.50 43.03 -34.58
CA TRP A 148 4.58 43.37 -35.67
C TRP A 148 4.13 44.83 -35.60
N ARG A 149 3.78 45.33 -34.41
CA ARG A 149 3.37 46.73 -34.22
C ARG A 149 4.48 47.69 -34.62
N ARG A 150 5.72 47.45 -34.17
CA ARG A 150 6.90 48.23 -34.56
C ARG A 150 7.17 48.18 -36.06
N TYR A 151 6.95 47.03 -36.70
CA TYR A 151 7.08 46.89 -38.14
C TYR A 151 6.08 47.76 -38.88
N GLU A 152 4.78 47.72 -38.52
CA GLU A 152 3.76 48.56 -39.15
C GLU A 152 3.97 50.05 -38.85
N GLU A 153 4.38 50.43 -37.63
CA GLU A 153 4.74 51.81 -37.26
C GLU A 153 5.88 52.36 -38.14
N LYS A 154 6.98 51.59 -38.27
CA LYS A 154 8.11 51.97 -39.14
C LYS A 154 7.70 51.99 -40.62
N TRP A 155 6.87 51.05 -41.06
CA TRP A 155 6.35 51.04 -42.43
C TRP A 155 5.48 52.27 -42.71
N ALA A 156 4.66 52.69 -41.74
CA ALA A 156 3.86 53.90 -41.83
C ALA A 156 4.73 55.17 -41.91
N ALA A 157 5.82 55.23 -41.13
CA ALA A 157 6.77 56.35 -41.15
C ALA A 157 7.55 56.47 -42.47
N LEU A 158 7.78 55.37 -43.18
CA LEU A 158 8.45 55.39 -44.49
C LEU A 158 7.55 55.79 -45.65
N ASN A 159 6.22 55.80 -45.47
CA ASN A 159 5.32 56.19 -46.55
C ASN A 159 5.53 57.68 -46.88
N PRO A 160 5.66 58.04 -48.17
CA PRO A 160 5.98 59.40 -48.62
C PRO A 160 4.90 60.46 -48.33
N SER A 161 3.76 60.05 -47.78
CA SER A 161 2.69 60.92 -47.29
C SER A 161 2.86 61.36 -45.84
N ALA A 162 3.68 60.66 -45.06
CA ALA A 162 4.17 61.14 -43.78
C ALA A 162 5.37 62.06 -44.07
N GLU A 163 5.48 63.17 -43.34
CA GLU A 163 6.28 64.36 -43.65
C GLU A 163 7.61 64.14 -44.40
N PRO A 164 7.99 65.07 -45.31
CA PRO A 164 9.24 65.00 -46.07
C PRO A 164 10.45 65.08 -45.13
N SER A 165 10.86 63.92 -44.63
CA SER A 165 12.13 63.72 -43.95
C SER A 165 13.25 63.84 -44.98
N THR A 166 14.06 64.88 -44.82
CA THR A 166 15.23 65.23 -45.64
C THR A 166 16.41 64.27 -45.41
N GLU A 167 16.33 63.40 -44.41
CA GLU A 167 17.40 62.45 -44.10
C GLU A 167 17.35 61.21 -45.01
N PRO A 168 18.51 60.77 -45.53
CA PRO A 168 18.59 59.58 -46.37
C PRO A 168 18.23 58.31 -45.56
N ILE A 169 17.44 57.44 -46.17
CA ILE A 169 17.03 56.16 -45.56
C ILE A 169 18.25 55.23 -45.58
N SER A 170 18.58 54.61 -44.44
CA SER A 170 19.64 53.61 -44.34
C SER A 170 19.06 52.19 -44.35
N PHE A 171 19.91 51.19 -44.59
CA PHE A 171 19.50 49.78 -44.55
C PHE A 171 18.79 49.41 -43.22
N LYS A 172 19.23 49.98 -42.11
CA LYS A 172 18.69 49.72 -40.76
C LYS A 172 17.36 50.41 -40.48
N SER A 173 17.06 51.53 -41.16
CA SER A 173 15.79 52.22 -41.00
C SER A 173 14.66 51.55 -41.78
N ILE A 174 15.00 50.64 -42.71
CA ILE A 174 14.00 49.84 -43.43
C ILE A 174 13.38 48.79 -42.49
N PRO A 175 12.04 48.75 -42.39
CA PRO A 175 11.30 47.76 -41.62
C PRO A 175 11.31 46.42 -42.36
N TRP A 176 12.37 45.65 -42.22
CA TRP A 176 12.44 44.29 -42.76
C TRP A 176 11.41 43.36 -42.08
N PRO A 177 10.77 42.42 -42.81
CA PRO A 177 9.75 41.54 -42.25
C PRO A 177 10.38 40.38 -41.46
N VAL A 178 11.08 40.70 -40.38
CA VAL A 178 11.78 39.78 -39.48
C VAL A 178 11.70 40.29 -38.03
N PHE A 179 11.69 39.37 -37.05
CA PHE A 179 11.55 39.74 -35.63
C PHE A 179 12.73 40.55 -35.07
N SER A 180 13.92 40.33 -35.61
CA SER A 180 15.13 41.06 -35.23
C SER A 180 15.64 41.82 -36.45
N PRO A 181 15.83 43.14 -36.37
CA PRO A 181 16.32 43.94 -37.49
C PRO A 181 17.65 43.37 -38.02
N PRO A 182 17.76 43.05 -39.31
CA PRO A 182 18.97 42.49 -39.88
C PRO A 182 20.08 43.55 -39.90
N GLY A 183 21.33 43.11 -39.71
CA GLY A 183 22.48 43.99 -39.86
C GLY A 183 22.91 44.11 -41.32
N LYS A 184 22.66 43.05 -42.11
CA LYS A 184 23.01 42.93 -43.52
C LYS A 184 21.95 42.22 -44.35
N ALA A 185 22.01 42.30 -45.67
CA ALA A 185 21.08 41.61 -46.58
C ALA A 185 21.06 40.08 -46.37
N GLU A 186 22.21 39.47 -46.09
CA GLU A 186 22.38 38.02 -45.88
C GLU A 186 21.61 37.49 -44.66
N ASP A 187 21.36 38.33 -43.64
CA ASP A 187 20.61 37.96 -42.44
C ASP A 187 19.12 37.72 -42.73
N ILE A 188 18.65 38.21 -43.87
CA ILE A 188 17.28 38.04 -44.34
C ILE A 188 17.18 36.66 -44.98
N THR A 189 16.58 35.71 -44.27
CA THR A 189 16.36 34.37 -44.80
C THR A 189 14.88 34.12 -45.08
N PRO A 190 14.54 33.29 -46.09
CA PRO A 190 13.15 32.94 -46.38
C PRO A 190 12.41 32.37 -45.16
N ALA A 191 13.11 31.62 -44.32
CA ALA A 191 12.55 31.05 -43.09
C ALA A 191 12.17 32.13 -42.07
N ARG A 192 13.03 33.14 -41.85
CA ARG A 192 12.74 34.25 -40.92
C ARG A 192 11.57 35.10 -41.41
N VAL A 193 11.52 35.38 -42.72
CA VAL A 193 10.42 36.12 -43.35
C VAL A 193 9.10 35.36 -43.24
N ALA A 194 9.11 34.05 -43.49
CA ALA A 194 7.95 33.20 -43.33
C ALA A 194 7.45 33.17 -41.88
N MET A 195 8.36 32.99 -40.92
CA MET A 195 8.03 32.94 -39.49
C MET A 195 7.40 34.25 -39.01
N PHE A 196 7.90 35.39 -39.50
CA PHE A 196 7.36 36.69 -39.17
C PHE A 196 5.97 36.90 -39.77
N LEU A 197 5.79 36.76 -41.09
CA LEU A 197 4.52 37.08 -41.76
C LEU A 197 3.40 36.08 -41.48
N LEU A 198 3.74 34.82 -41.23
CA LEU A 198 2.79 33.73 -41.03
C LEU A 198 2.56 33.41 -39.55
N SER A 199 3.09 34.22 -38.63
CA SER A 199 2.80 34.06 -37.20
C SER A 199 1.30 34.23 -36.95
N PRO A 200 0.67 33.31 -36.20
CA PRO A 200 -0.76 33.37 -35.87
C PRO A 200 -1.07 34.46 -34.84
N ASN A 201 -0.07 35.15 -34.30
CA ASN A 201 -0.23 36.08 -33.17
C ASN A 201 -0.54 37.52 -33.60
N HIS A 202 -0.51 37.83 -34.89
CA HIS A 202 -0.88 39.13 -35.46
C HIS A 202 -1.83 38.96 -36.66
N SER A 203 -2.54 40.04 -37.01
CA SER A 203 -3.47 40.12 -38.15
C SER A 203 -4.46 38.96 -38.26
N ASN A 204 -5.09 38.60 -37.13
CA ASN A 204 -6.03 37.46 -36.99
C ASN A 204 -7.25 37.55 -37.92
N ASP A 205 -7.53 38.74 -38.44
CA ASP A 205 -8.56 39.07 -39.42
C ASP A 205 -8.23 38.64 -40.86
N GLN A 206 -6.96 38.36 -41.16
CA GLN A 206 -6.49 38.02 -42.51
C GLN A 206 -6.02 36.57 -42.61
N SER A 207 -6.42 35.90 -43.68
CA SER A 207 -5.89 34.59 -44.03
C SER A 207 -4.39 34.67 -44.35
N ARG A 208 -3.67 33.56 -44.14
CA ARG A 208 -2.24 33.44 -44.49
C ARG A 208 -1.95 33.90 -45.92
N LYS A 209 -2.83 33.55 -46.86
CA LYS A 209 -2.76 33.95 -48.28
C LYS A 209 -2.93 35.46 -48.49
N GLU A 210 -3.84 36.10 -47.77
CA GLU A 210 -4.03 37.55 -47.86
C GLU A 210 -2.85 38.31 -47.30
N ARG A 211 -2.28 37.85 -46.18
CA ARG A 211 -1.06 38.44 -45.58
C ARG A 211 0.12 38.38 -46.55
N ILE A 212 0.34 37.24 -47.21
CA ILE A 212 1.38 37.10 -48.23
C ILE A 212 1.13 38.05 -49.41
N LYS A 213 -0.11 38.13 -49.92
CA LYS A 213 -0.45 39.04 -51.02
C LYS A 213 -0.25 40.52 -50.64
N ALA A 214 -0.62 40.92 -49.44
CA ALA A 214 -0.41 42.27 -48.94
C ALA A 214 1.08 42.59 -48.84
N ALA A 215 1.89 41.66 -48.31
CA ALA A 215 3.34 41.79 -48.28
C ALA A 215 3.96 41.85 -49.69
N LEU A 216 3.52 41.01 -50.62
CA LEU A 216 3.98 41.05 -52.02
C LEU A 216 3.72 42.40 -52.67
N ARG A 217 2.56 43.01 -52.45
CA ARG A 217 2.24 44.35 -52.97
C ARG A 217 3.12 45.45 -52.37
N ARG A 218 3.56 45.30 -51.12
CA ARG A 218 4.43 46.25 -50.42
C ARG A 218 5.89 46.12 -50.86
N TRP A 219 6.37 44.89 -51.02
CA TRP A 219 7.76 44.57 -51.38
C TRP A 219 7.98 44.35 -52.88
N HIS A 220 6.98 44.62 -53.73
CA HIS A 220 7.13 44.52 -55.18
C HIS A 220 8.14 45.59 -55.67
N PRO A 221 9.10 45.24 -56.55
CA PRO A 221 10.13 46.16 -57.01
C PRO A 221 9.56 47.46 -57.61
N ASP A 222 8.42 47.39 -58.31
CA ASP A 222 7.72 48.56 -58.85
C ASP A 222 7.29 49.58 -57.77
N ARG A 223 6.74 49.10 -56.64
CA ARG A 223 6.25 49.96 -55.56
C ARG A 223 7.39 50.42 -54.66
N PHE A 224 8.33 49.52 -54.37
CA PHE A 224 9.48 49.80 -53.53
C PHE A 224 10.54 50.68 -54.22
N GLY A 225 10.58 50.70 -55.56
CA GLY A 225 11.49 51.55 -56.32
C GLY A 225 11.41 53.04 -55.95
N ARG A 226 10.22 53.53 -55.56
CA ARG A 226 10.06 54.92 -55.06
C ARG A 226 10.76 55.16 -53.73
N THR A 227 10.78 54.16 -52.86
CA THR A 227 11.50 54.22 -51.58
C THR A 227 13.00 54.06 -51.80
N LEU A 228 13.42 53.21 -52.75
CA LEU A 228 14.82 53.01 -53.12
C LEU A 228 15.52 54.31 -53.57
N LEU A 229 14.79 55.23 -54.21
CA LEU A 229 15.32 56.55 -54.61
C LEU A 229 15.71 57.44 -53.43
N ARG A 230 15.16 57.18 -52.23
CA ARG A 230 15.44 57.93 -50.98
C ARG A 230 16.52 57.27 -50.13
N VAL A 231 16.99 56.08 -50.51
CA VAL A 231 18.03 55.34 -49.80
C VAL A 231 19.40 55.93 -50.10
N ALA A 232 20.27 56.00 -49.09
CA ALA A 232 21.66 56.42 -49.26
C ALA A 232 22.38 55.58 -50.34
N GLU A 233 23.17 56.21 -51.21
CA GLU A 233 23.85 55.51 -52.31
C GLU A 233 24.69 54.31 -51.82
N ASP A 234 25.35 54.44 -50.67
CA ASP A 234 26.17 53.39 -50.07
C ASP A 234 25.35 52.14 -49.68
N ASP A 235 24.10 52.33 -49.24
CA ASP A 235 23.21 51.26 -48.79
C ASP A 235 22.32 50.72 -49.92
N LYS A 236 22.20 51.42 -51.06
CA LYS A 236 21.25 51.05 -52.12
C LYS A 236 21.41 49.63 -52.61
N LYS A 237 22.65 49.18 -52.84
CA LYS A 237 22.93 47.83 -53.35
C LYS A 237 22.50 46.76 -52.35
N GLU A 238 22.77 46.98 -51.08
CA GLU A 238 22.42 46.05 -50.01
C GLU A 238 20.90 46.00 -49.79
N VAL A 239 20.23 47.16 -49.87
CA VAL A 239 18.77 47.25 -49.82
C VAL A 239 18.12 46.54 -51.01
N GLU A 240 18.62 46.75 -52.22
CA GLU A 240 18.09 46.10 -53.43
C GLU A 240 18.21 44.57 -53.34
N GLU A 241 19.35 44.07 -52.88
CA GLU A 241 19.56 42.64 -52.62
C GLU A 241 18.57 42.10 -51.57
N GLY A 242 18.43 42.79 -50.43
CA GLY A 242 17.50 42.44 -49.37
C GLY A 242 16.05 42.39 -49.85
N VAL A 243 15.60 43.39 -50.61
CA VAL A 243 14.26 43.44 -51.22
C VAL A 243 14.07 42.28 -52.19
N GLY A 244 15.07 41.97 -53.01
CA GLY A 244 15.06 40.83 -53.92
C GLY A 244 14.95 39.48 -53.19
N ILE A 245 15.59 39.33 -52.03
CA ILE A 245 15.45 38.14 -51.18
C ILE A 245 14.04 38.05 -50.59
N VAL A 246 13.50 39.14 -50.05
CA VAL A 246 12.14 39.18 -49.50
C VAL A 246 11.10 38.86 -50.56
N ALA A 247 11.16 39.51 -51.74
CA ALA A 247 10.21 39.30 -52.83
C ALA A 247 10.22 37.86 -53.34
N ARG A 248 11.41 37.26 -53.53
CA ARG A 248 11.54 35.83 -53.90
C ARG A 248 10.98 34.92 -52.81
N SER A 249 11.28 35.22 -51.54
CA SER A 249 10.76 34.45 -50.40
C SER A 249 9.23 34.48 -50.36
N LEU A 250 8.63 35.65 -50.55
CA LEU A 250 7.18 35.84 -50.58
C LEU A 250 6.51 35.10 -51.74
N ASN A 251 7.10 35.12 -52.94
CA ASN A 251 6.59 34.38 -54.10
C ASN A 251 6.61 32.86 -53.83
N ASN A 252 7.72 32.35 -53.30
CA ASN A 252 7.84 30.94 -52.91
C ASN A 252 6.82 30.54 -51.83
N LEU A 253 6.57 31.42 -50.84
CA LEU A 253 5.54 31.19 -49.83
C LEU A 253 4.14 31.18 -50.44
N MET A 254 3.86 32.06 -51.40
CA MET A 254 2.55 32.12 -52.05
C MET A 254 2.27 30.84 -52.87
N GLU A 255 3.29 30.34 -53.56
CA GLU A 255 3.19 29.10 -54.32
C GLU A 255 2.95 27.89 -53.41
N ARG A 256 3.68 27.80 -52.29
CA ARG A 256 3.52 26.73 -51.30
C ARG A 256 2.12 26.72 -50.67
N GLU A 257 1.63 27.86 -50.22
CA GLU A 257 0.29 27.98 -49.64
C GLU A 257 -0.81 27.63 -50.67
N SER A 258 -0.63 28.00 -51.93
CA SER A 258 -1.57 27.65 -53.00
C SER A 258 -1.59 26.13 -53.26
N LYS A 259 -0.42 25.49 -53.28
CA LYS A 259 -0.29 24.02 -53.42
C LYS A 259 -0.90 23.28 -52.23
N MET A 260 -0.65 23.73 -51.00
CA MET A 260 -1.22 23.13 -49.79
C MET A 260 -2.74 23.20 -49.76
N MET A 261 -3.32 24.34 -50.14
CA MET A 261 -4.78 24.50 -50.19
C MET A 261 -5.43 23.52 -51.18
N VAL A 262 -4.84 23.34 -52.36
CA VAL A 262 -5.33 22.38 -53.39
C VAL A 262 -5.20 20.93 -52.92
N GLN A 263 -4.13 20.60 -52.19
CA GLN A 263 -3.96 19.26 -51.61
C GLN A 263 -4.96 19.00 -50.48
N ALA A 264 -5.20 19.99 -49.62
CA ALA A 264 -6.15 19.89 -48.51
C ALA A 264 -7.59 19.71 -49.00
N THR A 265 -8.01 20.45 -50.03
CA THR A 265 -9.34 20.28 -50.64
C THR A 265 -9.48 18.92 -51.31
N ARG A 266 -8.43 18.44 -51.98
CA ARG A 266 -8.41 17.10 -52.59
C ARG A 266 -8.48 15.98 -51.54
N ALA A 267 -7.78 16.11 -50.42
CA ALA A 267 -7.82 15.15 -49.32
C ALA A 267 -9.19 15.12 -48.62
N TYR A 268 -9.79 16.29 -48.39
CA TYR A 268 -11.13 16.41 -47.81
C TYR A 268 -12.19 15.74 -48.69
N LEU A 269 -12.17 16.02 -50.00
CA LEU A 269 -13.09 15.38 -50.96
C LEU A 269 -12.87 13.87 -51.06
N SER A 270 -11.64 13.39 -50.92
CA SER A 270 -11.33 11.95 -50.90
C SER A 270 -11.73 11.24 -49.61
N SER A 271 -11.97 11.97 -48.52
CA SER A 271 -12.44 11.41 -47.24
C SER A 271 -13.96 11.37 -47.10
N LEU A 272 -14.69 12.02 -48.02
CA LEU A 272 -16.15 12.05 -48.07
C LEU A 272 -16.76 10.97 -49.00
N ILE A 273 -15.92 10.25 -49.77
CA ILE A 273 -16.30 9.14 -50.66
C ILE A 273 -15.83 7.85 -50.02
#